data_AF-A0A937H4V1-F1
#
_entry.id   AF-A0A937H4V1-F1
#
_cell.length_a   1.000
_cell.length_b   1.000
_cell.length_c   1.000
_cell.angle_alpha   90.00
_cell.angle_beta   90.00
_cell.angle_gamma   90.00
#
_symmetry.space_group_name_H-M   'P 1'
#
loop_
_entity.id
_entity.type
_entity.pdbx_description
1 polymer ?
#
loop_
_entity_poly.entity_id
_entity_poly.type
_entity_poly.pdbx_seq_one_letter_code
_entity_poly.pdbx_strand_id
1 'polypeptide(L)'
;MKKYFLLLTILFSSSLFSQLITYTSVRLDEGQNEDYVKIEDFWSKIHEATIAQDLETGWMIWEVIKEEGDEKASSRPDFLIMNFYKDSIQKNKPRNFYEIGRAAYPKLSKKKFDKIWEGGPYGERNVYELERLDNTNWIFGELELGTVIQFNAFKQLDDSYERYEMEFYKKWHEKGILNGSRKWWEFNKILSRNLNTVTSLEDEPTHITIDIYGREIPEDELEDAWGTPTFTDQMMWNNGSKTREMLDQANLKLVMYRFAN
;
A
#
# COMPACT_ATOMS: atom_id res chain seq x y z
N MET A 1 -49.41 33.63 -2.74
CA MET A 1 -48.14 34.04 -3.38
C MET A 1 -47.02 33.18 -2.80
N LYS A 2 -46.34 32.40 -3.65
CA LYS A 2 -45.45 31.30 -3.28
C LYS A 2 -44.22 31.84 -2.54
N LYS A 3 -43.95 31.31 -1.34
CA LYS A 3 -42.70 31.50 -0.62
C LYS A 3 -41.63 30.66 -1.33
N TYR A 4 -40.63 31.31 -1.90
CA TYR A 4 -39.47 30.64 -2.49
C TYR A 4 -38.63 30.05 -1.35
N PHE A 5 -38.64 28.73 -1.20
CA PHE A 5 -37.61 28.02 -0.44
C PHE A 5 -36.38 27.95 -1.33
N LEU A 6 -35.36 28.73 -1.00
CA LEU A 6 -34.03 28.60 -1.59
C LEU A 6 -33.41 27.32 -1.00
N LEU A 7 -33.46 26.22 -1.75
CA LEU A 7 -32.74 24.99 -1.40
C LEU A 7 -31.26 25.25 -1.71
N LEU A 8 -30.48 25.61 -0.68
CA LEU A 8 -29.03 25.70 -0.79
C LEU A 8 -28.49 24.27 -0.85
N THR A 9 -28.37 23.69 -2.05
CA THR A 9 -27.57 22.49 -2.28
C THR A 9 -26.12 22.85 -1.99
N ILE A 10 -25.68 22.54 -0.77
CA ILE A 10 -24.25 22.44 -0.46
C ILE A 10 -23.75 21.26 -1.30
N LEU A 11 -23.20 21.58 -2.47
CA LEU A 11 -22.24 20.70 -3.13
C LEU A 11 -21.07 20.62 -2.15
N PHE A 12 -21.07 19.59 -1.30
CA PHE A 12 -19.84 19.13 -0.70
C PHE A 12 -18.96 18.71 -1.88
N SER A 13 -18.15 19.64 -2.36
CA SER A 13 -16.87 19.29 -2.94
C SER A 13 -16.10 18.65 -1.79
N SER A 14 -16.31 17.35 -1.58
CA SER A 14 -15.33 16.52 -0.92
C SER A 14 -14.11 16.61 -1.82
N SER A 15 -13.26 17.60 -1.58
CA SER A 15 -11.87 17.50 -1.95
C SER A 15 -11.36 16.27 -1.20
N LEU A 16 -11.53 15.10 -1.80
CA LEU A 16 -10.84 13.89 -1.42
C LEU A 16 -9.39 14.24 -1.67
N PHE A 17 -8.71 14.74 -0.64
CA PHE A 17 -7.27 14.87 -0.72
C PHE A 17 -6.75 13.47 -0.98
N SER A 18 -5.96 13.35 -2.05
CA SER A 18 -5.33 12.10 -2.39
C SER A 18 -4.41 11.66 -1.24
N GLN A 19 -4.56 10.43 -0.79
CA GLN A 19 -3.74 9.91 0.31
C GLN A 19 -2.30 9.75 -0.17
N LEU A 20 -1.34 10.26 0.61
CA LEU A 20 0.07 10.06 0.31
C LEU A 20 0.60 8.83 1.03
N ILE A 21 1.47 8.11 0.35
CA ILE A 21 2.06 6.88 0.88
C ILE A 21 3.56 6.91 0.61
N THR A 22 4.35 6.56 1.62
CA THR A 22 5.78 6.32 1.44
C THR A 22 6.03 4.81 1.51
N TYR A 23 6.56 4.25 0.43
CA TYR A 23 7.03 2.88 0.39
C TYR A 23 8.53 2.85 0.60
N THR A 24 8.98 2.06 1.58
CA THR A 24 10.40 1.82 1.81
C THR A 24 10.69 0.34 1.67
N SER A 25 11.38 -0.05 0.60
CA SER A 25 11.87 -1.41 0.46
C SER A 25 13.13 -1.60 1.30
N VAL A 26 13.26 -2.76 1.94
CA VAL A 26 14.40 -3.06 2.82
C VAL A 26 15.05 -4.36 2.37
N ARG A 27 16.35 -4.29 2.13
CA ARG A 27 17.21 -5.46 1.87
C ARG A 27 18.14 -5.67 3.06
N LEU A 28 18.21 -6.90 3.54
CA LEU A 28 19.01 -7.31 4.68
C LEU A 28 20.12 -8.27 4.25
N ASP A 29 21.14 -8.41 5.08
CA ASP A 29 22.09 -9.51 4.92
C ASP A 29 21.43 -10.83 5.34
N GLU A 30 21.97 -11.94 4.84
CA GLU A 30 21.47 -13.28 5.16
C GLU A 30 21.42 -13.52 6.69
N GLY A 31 20.28 -14.04 7.17
CA GLY A 31 20.07 -14.37 8.58
C GLY A 31 19.60 -13.21 9.47
N GLN A 32 19.42 -11.99 8.93
CA GLN A 32 19.02 -10.82 9.73
C GLN A 32 17.50 -10.63 9.90
N ASN A 33 16.66 -11.38 9.20
CA ASN A 33 15.20 -11.15 9.15
C ASN A 33 14.53 -11.17 10.54
N GLU A 34 14.87 -12.14 11.40
CA GLU A 34 14.28 -12.24 12.74
C GLU A 34 14.64 -11.05 13.63
N ASP A 35 15.90 -10.60 13.57
CA ASP A 35 16.37 -9.46 14.36
C ASP A 35 15.81 -8.14 13.82
N TYR A 36 15.62 -8.05 12.52
CA TYR A 36 14.94 -6.92 11.89
C TYR A 36 13.49 -6.78 12.37
N VAL A 37 12.72 -7.87 12.42
CA VAL A 37 11.33 -7.84 12.92
C VAL A 37 11.28 -7.39 14.39
N LYS A 38 12.26 -7.75 15.23
CA LYS A 38 12.34 -7.27 16.63
C LYS A 38 12.59 -5.76 16.71
N ILE A 39 13.34 -5.19 15.77
CA ILE A 39 13.58 -3.75 15.69
C ILE A 39 12.32 -3.04 15.22
N GLU A 40 11.62 -3.59 14.25
CA GLU A 40 10.37 -3.01 13.77
C GLU A 40 9.26 -3.11 14.83
N ASP A 41 9.28 -4.11 15.73
CA ASP A 41 8.45 -4.12 16.94
C ASP A 41 8.78 -2.95 17.88
N PHE A 42 10.07 -2.63 18.03
CA PHE A 42 10.48 -1.44 18.77
C PHE A 42 9.95 -0.16 18.10
N TRP A 43 10.08 -0.03 16.78
CA TRP A 43 9.56 1.11 16.01
C TRP A 43 8.04 1.19 16.01
N SER A 44 7.32 0.07 16.14
CA SER A 44 5.86 0.06 16.14
C SER A 44 5.23 0.95 17.22
N LYS A 45 5.83 1.02 18.42
CA LYS A 45 5.36 1.93 19.48
C LYS A 45 5.69 3.39 19.20
N ILE A 46 6.74 3.63 18.43
CA ILE A 46 7.10 4.98 17.97
C ILE A 46 6.09 5.43 16.91
N HIS A 47 5.68 4.54 16.00
CA HIS A 47 4.61 4.79 15.04
C HIS A 47 3.27 5.02 15.74
N GLU A 48 2.91 4.21 16.73
CA GLU A 48 1.72 4.46 17.55
C GLU A 48 1.71 5.85 18.20
N ALA A 49 2.83 6.29 18.77
CA ALA A 49 2.98 7.63 19.32
C ALA A 49 2.98 8.75 18.24
N THR A 50 3.44 8.44 17.04
CA THR A 50 3.47 9.37 15.88
C THR A 50 2.05 9.56 15.32
N ILE A 51 1.28 8.48 15.22
CA ILE A 51 -0.15 8.49 14.87
C ILE A 51 -0.95 9.30 15.90
N ALA A 52 -0.72 9.07 17.20
CA ALA A 52 -1.38 9.82 18.26
C ALA A 52 -1.11 11.34 18.23
N GLN A 53 -0.04 11.76 17.55
CA GLN A 53 0.32 13.17 17.35
C GLN A 53 -0.15 13.74 15.99
N ASP A 54 -0.94 12.99 15.23
CA ASP A 54 -1.41 13.37 13.88
C ASP A 54 -0.24 13.69 12.92
N LEU A 55 0.85 12.93 13.03
CA LEU A 55 2.04 13.05 12.16
C LEU A 55 2.04 11.99 11.05
N GLU A 56 1.30 10.90 11.22
CA GLU A 56 1.02 9.88 10.21
C GLU A 56 -0.38 9.29 10.48
N THR A 57 -0.98 8.67 9.47
CA THR A 57 -2.30 8.03 9.57
C THR A 57 -2.17 6.52 9.79
N GLY A 58 -1.06 5.94 9.37
CA GLY A 58 -0.79 4.53 9.60
C GLY A 58 0.61 4.12 9.16
N TRP A 59 0.97 2.93 9.58
CA TRP A 59 2.23 2.28 9.29
C TRP A 59 1.99 0.78 9.17
N MET A 60 2.60 0.14 8.18
CA MET A 60 2.55 -1.29 7.96
C MET A 60 3.92 -1.81 7.56
N ILE A 61 4.22 -3.06 7.93
CA ILE A 61 5.38 -3.80 7.45
C ILE A 61 4.92 -5.13 6.84
N TRP A 62 5.46 -5.38 5.66
CA TRP A 62 5.16 -6.53 4.83
C TRP A 62 6.44 -7.30 4.55
N GLU A 63 6.43 -8.60 4.82
CA GLU A 63 7.51 -9.51 4.42
C GLU A 63 7.27 -9.98 2.99
N VAL A 64 8.29 -9.87 2.12
CA VAL A 64 8.19 -10.35 0.75
C VAL A 64 8.30 -11.87 0.74
N ILE A 65 7.29 -12.54 0.19
CA ILE A 65 7.30 -13.99 0.02
C ILE A 65 8.18 -14.34 -1.18
N LYS A 66 9.27 -15.05 -0.92
CA LYS A 66 10.21 -15.56 -1.93
C LYS A 66 9.81 -16.99 -2.30
N GLU A 67 8.97 -17.13 -3.33
CA GLU A 67 8.49 -18.43 -3.78
C GLU A 67 9.60 -19.26 -4.43
N GLU A 68 9.61 -20.56 -4.15
CA GLU A 68 10.57 -21.49 -4.74
C GLU A 68 10.31 -21.61 -6.26
N GLY A 69 11.37 -21.44 -7.05
CA GLY A 69 11.28 -21.48 -8.52
C GLY A 69 10.98 -20.13 -9.19
N ASP A 70 10.73 -19.06 -8.43
CA ASP A 70 10.66 -17.71 -8.98
C ASP A 70 12.08 -17.14 -9.15
N GLU A 71 12.50 -16.96 -10.40
CA GLU A 71 13.82 -16.45 -10.77
C GLU A 71 14.10 -15.05 -10.20
N LYS A 72 13.07 -14.23 -9.96
CA LYS A 72 13.19 -12.88 -9.39
C LYS A 72 13.20 -12.89 -7.86
N ALA A 73 12.86 -14.00 -7.20
CA ALA A 73 12.71 -14.03 -5.74
C ALA A 73 13.98 -13.62 -4.99
N SER A 74 15.16 -14.01 -5.48
CA SER A 74 16.44 -13.69 -4.83
C SER A 74 16.83 -12.21 -4.96
N SER A 75 16.36 -11.52 -6.01
CA SER A 75 16.67 -10.12 -6.26
C SER A 75 15.71 -9.16 -5.55
N ARG A 76 14.52 -9.62 -5.14
CA ARG A 76 13.55 -8.80 -4.39
C ARG A 76 14.07 -8.37 -3.01
N PRO A 77 13.60 -7.23 -2.47
CA PRO A 77 13.85 -6.86 -1.08
C PRO A 77 13.23 -7.90 -0.12
N ASP A 78 13.64 -7.88 1.14
CA ASP A 78 13.12 -8.78 2.18
C ASP A 78 11.81 -8.24 2.78
N PHE A 79 11.72 -6.91 2.93
CA PHE A 79 10.55 -6.25 3.49
C PHE A 79 10.13 -5.02 2.70
N LEU A 80 8.86 -4.64 2.85
CA LEU A 80 8.29 -3.38 2.39
C LEU A 80 7.59 -2.70 3.58
N ILE A 81 8.04 -1.50 3.92
CA ILE A 81 7.35 -0.63 4.88
C ILE A 81 6.44 0.33 4.10
N MET A 82 5.22 0.52 4.60
CA MET A 82 4.27 1.50 4.09
C MET A 82 3.90 2.49 5.19
N ASN A 83 4.21 3.77 5.01
CA ASN A 83 3.71 4.85 5.88
C ASN A 83 2.62 5.62 5.14
N PHE A 84 1.48 5.81 5.78
CA PHE A 84 0.32 6.49 5.23
C PHE A 84 0.16 7.87 5.83
N TYR A 85 -0.13 8.86 4.98
CA TYR A 85 -0.38 10.23 5.38
C TYR A 85 -1.66 10.73 4.74
N LYS A 86 -2.45 11.48 5.50
CA LYS A 86 -3.68 12.09 5.03
C LYS A 86 -3.44 12.98 3.80
N ASP A 87 -2.37 13.76 3.85
CA ASP A 87 -2.01 14.72 2.81
C ASP A 87 -0.54 15.17 2.98
N SER A 88 -0.09 16.06 2.10
CA SER A 88 1.26 16.63 2.15
C SER A 88 1.50 17.52 3.37
N ILE A 89 0.46 18.10 3.98
CA ILE A 89 0.60 18.93 5.18
C ILE A 89 0.98 18.03 6.35
N GLN A 90 0.24 16.94 6.58
CA GLN A 90 0.53 15.97 7.62
C GLN A 90 1.95 15.40 7.47
N LYS A 91 2.28 14.94 6.25
CA LYS A 91 3.59 14.34 5.95
C LYS A 91 4.77 15.28 6.21
N ASN A 92 4.61 16.57 5.97
CA ASN A 92 5.67 17.58 6.13
C ASN A 92 5.71 18.24 7.51
N LYS A 93 4.82 17.84 8.45
CA LYS A 93 4.89 18.34 9.83
C LYS A 93 6.28 18.04 10.43
N PRO A 94 6.95 19.06 11.01
CA PRO A 94 8.21 18.86 11.72
C PRO A 94 8.05 17.81 12.81
N ARG A 95 8.99 16.86 12.86
CA ARG A 95 8.98 15.79 13.84
C ARG A 95 10.40 15.39 14.21
N ASN A 96 10.58 15.08 15.49
CA ASN A 96 11.83 14.52 16.01
C ASN A 96 11.53 13.08 16.47
N PHE A 97 11.81 12.11 15.60
CA PHE A 97 11.53 10.71 15.91
C PHE A 97 12.27 10.20 17.15
N TYR A 98 13.45 10.74 17.47
CA TYR A 98 14.17 10.36 18.68
C TYR A 98 13.41 10.82 19.92
N GLU A 99 12.94 12.07 19.97
CA GLU A 99 12.13 12.58 21.08
C GLU A 99 10.80 11.83 21.22
N ILE A 100 10.11 11.58 20.10
CA ILE A 100 8.88 10.78 20.09
C ILE A 100 9.16 9.37 20.63
N GLY A 101 10.22 8.72 20.16
CA GLY A 101 10.62 7.39 20.63
C GLY A 101 10.98 7.39 22.12
N ARG A 102 11.69 8.40 22.62
CA ARG A 102 11.99 8.53 24.05
C ARG A 102 10.73 8.70 24.89
N ALA A 103 9.74 9.43 24.39
CA ALA A 103 8.44 9.59 25.04
C ALA A 103 7.62 8.29 25.01
N ALA A 104 7.71 7.50 23.93
CA ALA A 104 7.04 6.19 23.81
C ALA A 104 7.64 5.12 24.74
N TYR A 105 8.91 5.26 25.14
CA TYR A 105 9.62 4.33 26.02
C TYR A 105 10.14 4.97 27.32
N PRO A 106 9.27 5.52 28.19
CA PRO A 106 9.71 6.28 29.36
C PRO A 106 10.40 5.42 30.43
N LYS A 107 10.12 4.11 30.45
CA LYS A 107 10.70 3.15 31.40
C LYS A 107 12.07 2.62 30.96
N LEU A 108 12.47 2.89 29.71
CA LEU A 108 13.72 2.37 29.15
C LEU A 108 14.83 3.40 29.38
N SER A 109 15.94 2.97 29.98
CA SER A 109 17.05 3.90 30.26
C SER A 109 17.64 4.42 28.95
N LYS A 110 18.12 5.68 28.93
CA LYS A 110 18.73 6.30 27.75
C LYS A 110 19.74 5.38 27.07
N LYS A 111 20.67 4.82 27.83
CA LYS A 111 21.70 3.90 27.32
C LYS A 111 21.11 2.67 26.63
N LYS A 112 20.06 2.06 27.19
CA LYS A 112 19.40 0.91 26.57
C LYS A 112 18.64 1.33 25.30
N PHE A 113 18.05 2.51 25.32
CA PHE A 113 17.28 3.03 24.18
C PHE A 113 18.22 3.29 23.02
N ASP A 114 19.29 4.05 23.26
CA ASP A 114 20.31 4.38 22.27
C ASP A 114 20.92 3.10 21.68
N LYS A 115 21.15 2.06 22.50
CA LYS A 115 21.64 0.77 22.01
C LYS A 115 20.69 0.10 21.00
N ILE A 116 19.37 0.18 21.22
CA ILE A 116 18.39 -0.39 20.28
C ILE A 116 18.27 0.52 19.04
N TRP A 117 18.16 1.83 19.29
CA TRP A 117 18.05 2.87 18.26
C TRP A 117 19.22 2.90 17.28
N GLU A 118 20.43 2.60 17.73
CA GLU A 118 21.64 2.58 16.89
C GLU A 118 22.01 1.15 16.44
N GLY A 119 21.39 0.14 17.03
CA GLY A 119 21.87 -1.25 17.00
C GLY A 119 21.72 -1.96 15.65
N GLY A 120 20.69 -1.64 14.87
CA GLY A 120 20.36 -2.38 13.64
C GLY A 120 20.11 -3.88 13.89
N PRO A 121 19.87 -4.68 12.83
CA PRO A 121 20.03 -4.33 11.42
C PRO A 121 18.93 -3.39 10.89
N TYR A 122 19.31 -2.41 10.06
CA TYR A 122 18.37 -1.51 9.38
C TYR A 122 18.21 -1.79 7.89
N GLY A 123 19.14 -2.54 7.32
CA GLY A 123 19.19 -2.88 5.90
C GLY A 123 19.50 -1.70 4.98
N GLU A 124 19.69 -2.03 3.71
CA GLU A 124 19.71 -1.06 2.61
C GLU A 124 18.29 -0.70 2.20
N ARG A 125 18.05 0.58 1.90
CA ARG A 125 16.69 1.10 1.71
C ARG A 125 16.53 1.93 0.44
N ASN A 126 15.50 1.59 -0.34
CA ASN A 126 14.97 2.47 -1.40
C ASN A 126 13.64 3.03 -0.94
N VAL A 127 13.40 4.31 -1.22
CA VAL A 127 12.19 5.03 -0.82
C VAL A 127 11.45 5.48 -2.06
N TYR A 128 10.14 5.25 -2.09
CA TYR A 128 9.23 5.67 -3.14
C TYR A 128 8.13 6.50 -2.51
N GLU A 129 7.82 7.61 -3.14
CA GLU A 129 6.72 8.48 -2.74
C GLU A 129 5.57 8.28 -3.69
N LEU A 130 4.40 7.99 -3.13
CA LEU A 130 3.22 7.62 -3.88
C LEU A 130 2.02 8.49 -3.53
N GLU A 131 1.14 8.57 -4.49
CA GLU A 131 -0.19 9.15 -4.39
C GLU A 131 -1.22 8.06 -4.70
N ARG A 132 -2.19 7.84 -3.81
CA ARG A 132 -3.27 6.90 -4.08
C ARG A 132 -4.32 7.54 -4.99
N LEU A 133 -4.36 7.12 -6.24
CA LEU A 133 -5.30 7.65 -7.23
C LEU A 133 -6.71 7.13 -7.00
N ASP A 134 -6.84 5.82 -6.70
CA ASP A 134 -8.13 5.23 -6.41
C ASP A 134 -8.01 3.94 -5.58
N ASN A 135 -9.10 3.53 -4.94
CA ASN A 135 -9.23 2.27 -4.23
C ASN A 135 -10.69 1.80 -4.16
N THR A 136 -10.86 0.54 -3.77
CA THR A 136 -12.17 -0.04 -3.42
C THR A 136 -12.54 0.25 -1.97
N ASN A 137 -13.80 0.01 -1.57
CA ASN A 137 -14.21 0.14 -0.18
C ASN A 137 -13.81 -1.08 0.64
N TRP A 138 -13.24 -0.84 1.83
CA TRP A 138 -12.91 -1.90 2.78
C TRP A 138 -14.16 -2.30 3.59
N ILE A 139 -14.60 -3.56 3.46
CA ILE A 139 -15.80 -4.07 4.15
C ILE A 139 -15.55 -5.34 5.00
N PHE A 140 -14.29 -5.78 5.11
CA PHE A 140 -13.93 -7.11 5.64
C PHE A 140 -13.44 -7.10 7.10
N GLY A 141 -13.81 -6.10 7.89
CA GLY A 141 -13.50 -6.04 9.33
C GLY A 141 -12.10 -5.49 9.62
N GLU A 142 -11.42 -6.02 10.64
CA GLU A 142 -10.03 -5.62 10.92
C GLU A 142 -9.04 -6.38 10.03
N LEU A 143 -7.90 -5.76 9.75
CA LEU A 143 -6.82 -6.40 9.00
C LEU A 143 -6.06 -7.39 9.88
N GLU A 144 -5.96 -8.65 9.47
CA GLU A 144 -5.32 -9.70 10.25
C GLU A 144 -3.82 -9.83 9.92
N LEU A 145 -2.97 -10.00 10.95
CA LEU A 145 -1.57 -10.37 10.74
C LEU A 145 -1.48 -11.70 9.98
N GLY A 146 -0.54 -11.79 9.05
CA GLY A 146 -0.43 -12.92 8.12
C GLY A 146 -1.29 -12.78 6.86
N THR A 147 -2.13 -11.74 6.74
CA THR A 147 -2.80 -11.41 5.47
C THR A 147 -1.77 -11.29 4.35
N VAL A 148 -2.03 -11.94 3.22
CA VAL A 148 -1.20 -11.88 2.04
C VAL A 148 -1.81 -10.92 1.04
N ILE A 149 -0.99 -10.03 0.49
CA ILE A 149 -1.33 -9.13 -0.60
C ILE A 149 -0.55 -9.51 -1.84
N GLN A 150 -1.16 -9.28 -3.00
CA GLN A 150 -0.43 -9.25 -4.26
C GLN A 150 -0.08 -7.80 -4.56
N PHE A 151 1.22 -7.55 -4.73
CA PHE A 151 1.79 -6.27 -5.10
C PHE A 151 2.25 -6.34 -6.55
N ASN A 152 1.77 -5.41 -7.36
CA ASN A 152 2.08 -5.36 -8.79
C ASN A 152 2.74 -4.03 -9.12
N ALA A 153 3.91 -4.08 -9.77
CA ALA A 153 4.60 -2.91 -10.27
C ALA A 153 4.37 -2.76 -11.78
N PHE A 154 3.94 -1.58 -12.21
CA PHE A 154 3.59 -1.30 -13.60
C PHE A 154 4.32 -0.08 -14.16
N LYS A 155 4.63 -0.16 -15.46
CA LYS A 155 5.06 0.96 -16.29
C LYS A 155 3.91 1.40 -17.19
N GLN A 156 3.57 2.68 -17.13
CA GLN A 156 2.61 3.30 -18.03
C GLN A 156 3.23 3.43 -19.42
N LEU A 157 2.47 3.03 -20.44
CA LEU A 157 2.86 3.16 -21.85
C LEU A 157 2.05 4.23 -22.59
N ASP A 158 0.87 4.60 -22.08
CA ASP A 158 -0.05 5.57 -22.68
C ASP A 158 -0.82 6.36 -21.60
N ASP A 159 -1.15 7.62 -21.87
CA ASP A 159 -1.86 8.56 -20.98
C ASP A 159 -3.27 8.12 -20.57
N SER A 160 -3.86 7.18 -21.30
CA SER A 160 -5.17 6.60 -20.98
C SER A 160 -5.11 5.53 -19.88
N TYR A 161 -3.92 5.09 -19.44
CA TYR A 161 -3.76 4.01 -18.45
C TYR A 161 -4.55 4.26 -17.16
N GLU A 162 -4.34 5.41 -16.51
CA GLU A 162 -5.01 5.74 -15.25
C GLU A 162 -6.54 5.73 -15.41
N ARG A 163 -7.05 6.19 -16.56
CA ARG A 163 -8.49 6.16 -16.87
C ARG A 163 -9.01 4.75 -17.05
N TYR A 164 -8.26 3.86 -17.70
CA TYR A 164 -8.65 2.45 -17.79
C TYR A 164 -8.74 1.82 -16.39
N GLU A 165 -7.76 2.05 -15.53
CA GLU A 165 -7.76 1.53 -14.15
C GLU A 165 -8.96 2.03 -13.35
N MET A 166 -9.17 3.35 -13.31
CA MET A 166 -10.20 3.96 -12.46
C MET A 166 -11.62 3.85 -13.04
N GLU A 167 -11.81 3.98 -14.36
CA GLU A 167 -13.15 4.01 -14.97
C GLU A 167 -13.67 2.62 -15.38
N PHE A 168 -12.77 1.66 -15.65
CA PHE A 168 -13.13 0.33 -16.14
C PHE A 168 -12.71 -0.79 -15.19
N TYR A 169 -11.41 -0.96 -14.90
CA TYR A 169 -10.93 -2.08 -14.08
C TYR A 169 -11.49 -2.03 -12.66
N LYS A 170 -11.59 -0.83 -12.05
CA LYS A 170 -12.22 -0.64 -10.73
C LYS A 170 -13.61 -1.27 -10.63
N LYS A 171 -14.44 -1.20 -11.68
CA LYS A 171 -15.78 -1.83 -11.66
C LYS A 171 -15.70 -3.35 -11.46
N TRP A 172 -14.68 -3.99 -12.04
CA TRP A 172 -14.43 -5.41 -11.85
C TRP A 172 -13.82 -5.72 -10.47
N HIS A 173 -12.99 -4.81 -9.95
CA HIS A 173 -12.52 -4.90 -8.57
C HIS A 173 -13.69 -4.83 -7.58
N GLU A 174 -14.61 -3.88 -7.75
CA GLU A 174 -15.82 -3.71 -6.95
C GLU A 174 -16.78 -4.91 -7.06
N LYS A 175 -16.95 -5.50 -8.25
CA LYS A 175 -17.68 -6.78 -8.38
C LYS A 175 -17.07 -7.88 -7.50
N GLY A 176 -15.73 -7.99 -7.51
CA GLY A 176 -14.99 -8.91 -6.64
C GLY A 176 -15.18 -8.63 -5.15
N ILE A 177 -15.30 -7.35 -4.75
CA ILE A 177 -15.65 -6.99 -3.38
C ILE A 177 -17.04 -7.52 -3.03
N LEU A 178 -18.03 -7.28 -3.89
CA LEU A 178 -19.42 -7.64 -3.64
C LEU A 178 -19.66 -9.15 -3.60
N ASN A 179 -18.98 -9.92 -4.45
CA ASN A 179 -19.10 -11.39 -4.47
C ASN A 179 -18.16 -12.09 -3.46
N GLY A 180 -17.30 -11.32 -2.78
CA GLY A 180 -16.37 -11.79 -1.76
C GLY A 180 -15.05 -12.36 -2.30
N SER A 181 -14.81 -12.35 -3.62
CA SER A 181 -13.56 -12.85 -4.22
C SER A 181 -12.37 -11.92 -4.03
N ARG A 182 -12.62 -10.68 -3.64
CA ARG A 182 -11.61 -9.66 -3.35
C ARG A 182 -11.99 -8.96 -2.05
N LYS A 183 -10.99 -8.66 -1.22
CA LYS A 183 -11.15 -7.88 0.01
C LYS A 183 -10.76 -6.42 -0.16
N TRP A 184 -9.78 -6.16 -1.03
CA TRP A 184 -9.27 -4.82 -1.30
C TRP A 184 -8.55 -4.76 -2.64
N TRP A 185 -8.58 -3.57 -3.23
CA TRP A 185 -7.77 -3.14 -4.35
C TRP A 185 -7.47 -1.66 -4.20
N GLU A 186 -6.24 -1.26 -4.50
CA GLU A 186 -5.83 0.13 -4.63
C GLU A 186 -4.86 0.33 -5.79
N PHE A 187 -4.88 1.55 -6.33
CA PHE A 187 -4.05 2.00 -7.44
C PHE A 187 -3.30 3.26 -7.05
N ASN A 188 -1.98 3.18 -7.10
CA ASN A 188 -1.07 4.21 -6.63
C ASN A 188 -0.14 4.66 -7.75
N LYS A 189 0.10 5.96 -7.84
CA LYS A 189 1.08 6.58 -8.73
C LYS A 189 2.35 6.88 -7.97
N ILE A 190 3.50 6.58 -8.58
CA ILE A 190 4.81 6.95 -8.03
C ILE A 190 5.12 8.39 -8.44
N LEU A 191 5.25 9.28 -7.45
CA LEU A 191 5.59 10.69 -7.61
C LEU A 191 7.10 10.91 -7.69
N SER A 192 7.84 10.22 -6.83
CA SER A 192 9.30 10.31 -6.78
C SER A 192 9.92 9.06 -6.17
N ARG A 193 11.23 8.93 -6.35
CA ARG A 193 12.03 7.82 -5.84
C ARG A 193 13.38 8.30 -5.36
N ASN A 194 13.87 7.69 -4.29
CA ASN A 194 15.22 7.84 -3.76
C ASN A 194 15.82 6.44 -3.60
N LEU A 195 16.70 6.08 -4.53
CA LEU A 195 17.31 4.75 -4.60
C LEU A 195 18.72 4.81 -4.01
N ASN A 196 18.95 4.08 -2.93
CA ASN A 196 20.27 3.93 -2.30
C ASN A 196 20.87 2.53 -2.50
N THR A 197 20.10 1.60 -3.06
CA THR A 197 20.51 0.23 -3.38
C THR A 197 19.85 -0.25 -4.68
N VAL A 198 20.28 -1.41 -5.16
CA VAL A 198 19.77 -2.08 -6.36
C VAL A 198 18.27 -2.40 -6.24
N THR A 199 17.56 -2.16 -7.34
CA THR A 199 16.16 -2.57 -7.53
C THR A 199 16.10 -3.94 -8.19
N SER A 200 15.06 -4.73 -7.90
CA SER A 200 14.75 -5.99 -8.59
C SER A 200 14.07 -5.80 -9.95
N LEU A 201 13.66 -4.57 -10.25
CA LEU A 201 12.90 -4.23 -11.45
C LEU A 201 13.84 -3.96 -12.63
N GLU A 202 13.50 -4.52 -13.79
CA GLU A 202 14.23 -4.34 -15.06
C GLU A 202 14.04 -2.95 -15.67
N ASP A 203 12.94 -2.28 -15.31
CA ASP A 203 12.59 -0.93 -15.76
C ASP A 203 12.02 -0.12 -14.59
N GLU A 204 11.78 1.16 -14.81
CA GLU A 204 11.27 2.06 -13.80
C GLU A 204 9.75 1.98 -13.68
N PRO A 205 9.21 1.61 -12.49
CA PRO A 205 7.78 1.61 -12.28
C PRO A 205 7.25 3.04 -12.22
N THR A 206 6.04 3.19 -12.74
CA THR A 206 5.24 4.42 -12.67
C THR A 206 4.08 4.28 -11.71
N HIS A 207 3.57 3.06 -11.52
CA HIS A 207 2.38 2.77 -10.75
C HIS A 207 2.51 1.45 -10.00
N ILE A 208 1.82 1.36 -8.87
CA ILE A 208 1.69 0.15 -8.07
C ILE A 208 0.21 -0.16 -7.87
N THR A 209 -0.19 -1.43 -8.01
CA THR A 209 -1.46 -1.91 -7.43
C THR A 209 -1.21 -2.84 -6.27
N ILE A 210 -2.12 -2.82 -5.30
CA ILE A 210 -2.19 -3.81 -4.22
C ILE A 210 -3.55 -4.46 -4.26
N ASP A 211 -3.57 -5.78 -4.26
CA ASP A 211 -4.77 -6.61 -4.21
C ASP A 211 -4.74 -7.48 -2.95
N ILE A 212 -5.88 -7.55 -2.25
CA ILE A 212 -6.12 -8.55 -1.21
C ILE A 212 -7.22 -9.47 -1.71
N TYR A 213 -6.89 -10.73 -1.95
CA TYR A 213 -7.85 -11.71 -2.44
C TYR A 213 -8.77 -12.19 -1.31
N GLY A 214 -9.99 -12.54 -1.70
CA GLY A 214 -11.02 -13.07 -0.81
C GLY A 214 -11.19 -14.57 -0.99
N ARG A 215 -12.45 -15.03 -0.98
CA ARG A 215 -12.76 -16.44 -1.21
C ARG A 215 -12.49 -16.82 -2.68
N GLU A 216 -12.15 -18.08 -2.90
CA GLU A 216 -12.25 -18.64 -4.24
C GLU A 216 -13.72 -18.73 -4.66
N ILE A 217 -14.00 -18.43 -5.94
CA ILE A 217 -15.33 -18.57 -6.52
C ILE A 217 -15.41 -19.96 -7.15
N PRO A 218 -16.31 -20.85 -6.67
CA PRO A 218 -16.55 -22.15 -7.27
C PRO A 218 -16.91 -22.06 -8.76
N GLU A 219 -16.56 -23.07 -9.54
CA GLU A 219 -16.78 -23.10 -11.00
C GLU A 219 -18.27 -22.90 -11.37
N ASP A 220 -19.17 -23.48 -10.58
CA ASP A 220 -20.63 -23.39 -10.74
C ASP A 220 -21.22 -22.02 -10.37
N GLU A 221 -20.45 -21.17 -9.66
CA GLU A 221 -20.84 -19.79 -9.32
C GLU A 221 -20.22 -18.74 -10.27
N LEU A 222 -19.32 -19.12 -11.19
CA LEU A 222 -18.55 -18.17 -11.99
C LEU A 222 -19.42 -17.26 -12.87
N GLU A 223 -20.42 -17.83 -13.56
CA GLU A 223 -21.30 -17.07 -14.44
C GLU A 223 -22.13 -16.05 -13.65
N ASP A 224 -22.66 -16.44 -12.50
CA ASP A 224 -23.42 -15.55 -11.61
C ASP A 224 -22.53 -14.47 -10.96
N ALA A 225 -21.31 -14.83 -10.57
CA ALA A 225 -20.38 -13.93 -9.88
C ALA A 225 -19.78 -12.86 -10.80
N TRP A 226 -19.54 -13.18 -12.07
CA TRP A 226 -18.82 -12.30 -13.00
C TRP A 226 -19.69 -11.79 -14.16
N GLY A 227 -20.73 -12.54 -14.53
CA GLY A 227 -21.52 -12.35 -15.73
C GLY A 227 -20.77 -12.72 -17.00
N THR A 228 -21.48 -12.80 -18.13
CA THR A 228 -20.84 -12.92 -19.44
C THR A 228 -20.31 -11.56 -19.89
N PRO A 229 -19.01 -11.41 -20.20
CA PRO A 229 -18.51 -10.13 -20.66
C PRO A 229 -19.02 -9.73 -22.04
N THR A 230 -19.44 -8.48 -22.17
CA THR A 230 -19.93 -7.92 -23.44
C THR A 230 -18.78 -7.70 -24.42
N PHE A 231 -19.10 -7.45 -25.70
CA PHE A 231 -18.10 -7.03 -26.69
C PHE A 231 -17.34 -5.79 -26.22
N THR A 232 -18.02 -4.82 -25.60
CA THR A 232 -17.39 -3.62 -25.05
C THR A 232 -16.41 -3.96 -23.94
N ASP A 233 -16.76 -4.86 -23.01
CA ASP A 233 -15.86 -5.29 -21.93
C ASP A 233 -14.59 -5.94 -22.49
N GLN A 234 -14.76 -6.84 -23.47
CA GLN A 234 -13.65 -7.50 -24.17
C GLN A 234 -12.71 -6.49 -24.84
N MET A 235 -13.27 -5.47 -25.50
CA MET A 235 -12.47 -4.41 -26.11
C MET A 235 -11.77 -3.53 -25.08
N MET A 236 -12.42 -3.23 -23.95
CA MET A 236 -11.83 -2.43 -22.88
C MET A 236 -10.68 -3.16 -22.19
N TRP A 237 -10.78 -4.46 -21.94
CA TRP A 237 -9.66 -5.26 -21.44
C TRP A 237 -8.49 -5.28 -22.42
N ASN A 238 -8.76 -5.61 -23.69
CA ASN A 238 -7.72 -5.75 -24.69
C ASN A 238 -6.98 -4.44 -24.97
N ASN A 239 -7.65 -3.30 -24.86
CA ASN A 239 -7.01 -2.00 -25.05
C ASN A 239 -6.35 -1.52 -23.75
N GLY A 240 -7.01 -1.68 -22.60
CA GLY A 240 -6.47 -1.26 -21.30
C GLY A 240 -5.25 -2.07 -20.86
N SER A 241 -5.11 -3.33 -21.26
CA SER A 241 -3.89 -4.11 -21.00
C SER A 241 -2.69 -3.59 -21.78
N LYS A 242 -2.90 -2.98 -22.96
CA LYS A 242 -1.84 -2.43 -23.81
C LYS A 242 -1.35 -1.05 -23.36
N THR A 243 -2.05 -0.38 -22.45
CA THR A 243 -1.63 0.93 -21.92
C THR A 243 -0.56 0.81 -20.84
N ARG A 244 -0.18 -0.40 -20.44
CA ARG A 244 0.76 -0.68 -19.36
C ARG A 244 1.60 -1.91 -19.63
N GLU A 245 2.70 -2.00 -18.93
CA GLU A 245 3.55 -3.17 -18.84
C GLU A 245 3.69 -3.57 -17.36
N MET A 246 3.54 -4.85 -17.07
CA MET A 246 3.81 -5.39 -15.72
C MET A 246 5.30 -5.68 -15.60
N LEU A 247 5.97 -5.01 -14.66
CA LEU A 247 7.41 -5.14 -14.45
C LEU A 247 7.74 -6.26 -13.46
N ASP A 248 6.91 -6.38 -12.41
CA ASP A 248 7.04 -7.42 -11.39
C ASP A 248 5.72 -7.62 -10.66
N GLN A 249 5.57 -8.81 -10.09
CA GLN A 249 4.49 -9.20 -9.20
C GLN A 249 5.10 -9.97 -8.03
N ALA A 250 4.71 -9.61 -6.81
CA ALA A 250 5.17 -10.28 -5.61
C ALA A 250 4.02 -10.46 -4.62
N ASN A 251 4.05 -11.56 -3.87
CA ASN A 251 3.20 -11.75 -2.72
C ASN A 251 3.91 -11.20 -1.48
N LEU A 252 3.20 -10.43 -0.65
CA LEU A 252 3.72 -9.97 0.63
C LEU A 252 2.79 -10.34 1.78
N LYS A 253 3.38 -10.72 2.91
CA LYS A 253 2.67 -11.13 4.11
C LYS A 253 2.75 -10.04 5.16
N LEU A 254 1.62 -9.64 5.72
CA LEU A 254 1.57 -8.64 6.79
C LEU A 254 2.22 -9.19 8.06
N VAL A 255 3.19 -8.47 8.61
CA VAL A 255 3.85 -8.88 9.86
C VAL A 255 3.56 -7.94 11.02
N MET A 256 3.25 -6.67 10.74
CA MET A 256 2.88 -5.69 11.77
C MET A 256 2.20 -4.48 11.15
N TYR A 257 1.34 -3.81 11.92
CA TYR A 257 0.78 -2.52 11.53
C TYR A 257 0.35 -1.67 12.73
N ARG A 258 0.16 -0.37 12.48
CA ARG A 258 -0.52 0.60 13.35
C ARG A 258 -1.36 1.54 12.49
N PHE A 259 -2.60 1.81 12.87
CA PHE A 259 -3.46 2.81 12.23
C PHE A 259 -4.02 3.78 13.25
N ALA A 260 -4.39 4.97 12.80
CA ALA A 260 -5.28 5.83 13.54
C ALA A 260 -6.62 5.10 13.75
N ASN A 261 -7.09 5.05 15.01
CA ASN A 261 -8.42 4.56 15.36
C ASN A 261 -9.51 5.54 14.89
#